data_AF-A0A4P5V850-F1
#
_entry.id   AF-A0A4P5V850-F1
#
_cell.length_a   1.000
_cell.length_b   1.000
_cell.length_c   1.000
_cell.angle_alpha   90.00
_cell.angle_beta   90.00
_cell.angle_gamma   90.00
#
_symmetry.space_group_name_H-M   'P 1'
#
loop_
_entity.id
_entity.type
_entity.pdbx_description
1 polymer ?
#
loop_
_entity_poly.entity_id
_entity_poly.type
_entity_poly.pdbx_seq_one_letter_code
_entity_poly.pdbx_strand_id
1 'polypeptide(L)'
;MHRQDMDPQTNATETEGRTMEPAANDKSLDEPDVTDAQNIGPILDRLKRIEGQVRGVQKMIVTGADCEAILTQVMAARAALERTAAQIVMANLEKCFDAQSPTEARRKVVRTVQLLSRST
;
A
#
# COMPACT_ATOMS: atom_id res chain seq x y z
N MET A 1 -20.11 1.80 -76.93
CA MET A 1 -19.92 3.20 -77.34
C MET A 1 -20.67 4.06 -76.32
N HIS A 2 -19.91 4.91 -75.60
CA HIS A 2 -20.31 5.88 -74.55
C HIS A 2 -20.73 5.28 -73.19
N ARG A 3 -19.85 5.25 -72.15
CA ARG A 3 -19.44 6.34 -71.20
C ARG A 3 -20.63 6.86 -70.38
N GLN A 4 -20.69 6.54 -69.07
CA GLN A 4 -20.18 7.36 -67.93
C GLN A 4 -21.12 8.56 -67.69
N ASP A 5 -21.67 8.87 -66.50
CA ASP A 5 -21.19 8.71 -65.12
C ASP A 5 -22.33 8.89 -64.09
N MET A 6 -22.06 8.35 -62.89
CA MET A 6 -22.29 8.86 -61.52
C MET A 6 -23.59 9.56 -61.11
N ASP A 7 -24.16 9.03 -60.01
CA ASP A 7 -24.47 9.83 -58.81
C ASP A 7 -24.19 9.00 -57.53
N PRO A 8 -23.87 9.63 -56.39
CA PRO A 8 -23.06 9.04 -55.34
C PRO A 8 -23.86 8.44 -54.18
N GLN A 9 -23.41 7.27 -53.76
CA GLN A 9 -23.01 6.96 -52.38
C GLN A 9 -23.87 7.45 -51.19
N THR A 10 -24.45 6.43 -50.53
CA THR A 10 -24.28 6.08 -49.09
C THR A 10 -24.84 7.00 -48.00
N ASN A 11 -25.81 6.48 -47.25
CA ASN A 11 -25.60 5.96 -45.89
C ASN A 11 -26.81 5.07 -45.52
N ALA A 12 -26.66 3.75 -45.39
CA ALA A 12 -26.12 3.02 -44.23
C ALA A 12 -26.94 3.21 -42.94
N THR A 13 -27.87 2.25 -42.81
CA THR A 13 -28.20 1.47 -41.61
C THR A 13 -28.91 2.13 -40.43
N GLU A 14 -30.15 1.66 -40.31
CA GLU A 14 -31.04 1.58 -39.17
C GLU A 14 -30.37 1.29 -37.81
N THR A 15 -30.94 1.99 -36.84
CA THR A 15 -30.99 1.79 -35.40
C THR A 15 -31.20 0.34 -34.97
N GLU A 16 -30.46 -0.12 -33.95
CA GLU A 16 -31.04 -0.95 -32.90
C GLU A 16 -30.27 -0.74 -31.59
N GLY A 17 -31.04 -0.46 -30.53
CA GLY A 17 -30.53 0.03 -29.26
C GLY A 17 -29.85 -1.03 -28.40
N ARG A 18 -28.92 -0.56 -27.59
CA ARG A 18 -28.70 -1.11 -26.26
C ARG A 18 -28.45 0.06 -25.31
N THR A 19 -29.41 0.30 -24.44
CA THR A 19 -29.23 1.12 -23.25
C THR A 19 -28.07 0.57 -22.42
N MET A 20 -27.16 1.44 -21.97
CA MET A 20 -26.50 1.41 -20.65
C MET A 20 -25.44 2.52 -20.59
N GLU A 21 -25.78 3.62 -19.93
CA GLU A 21 -24.87 4.27 -18.97
C GLU A 21 -25.19 3.69 -17.57
N PRO A 22 -24.31 3.77 -16.54
CA PRO A 22 -23.14 4.65 -16.43
C PRO A 22 -21.84 4.01 -15.86
N ALA A 23 -20.74 4.78 -15.95
CA ALA A 23 -19.61 4.87 -15.03
C ALA A 23 -18.93 3.56 -14.53
N ALA A 24 -17.85 3.14 -15.20
CA ALA A 24 -16.82 2.32 -14.58
C ALA A 24 -15.86 3.22 -13.76
N ASN A 25 -16.33 3.60 -12.58
CA ASN A 25 -15.57 3.66 -11.33
C ASN A 25 -14.03 3.67 -11.48
N ASP A 26 -13.42 4.85 -11.63
CA ASP A 26 -12.00 5.10 -11.36
C ASP A 26 -11.77 4.99 -9.84
N LYS A 27 -11.74 3.77 -9.35
CA LYS A 27 -11.64 3.46 -7.92
C LYS A 27 -10.78 2.22 -7.75
N SER A 28 -9.47 2.39 -7.93
CA SER A 28 -8.46 1.53 -7.33
C SER A 28 -7.06 2.00 -7.69
N LEU A 29 -6.64 3.16 -7.19
CA LEU A 29 -5.22 3.37 -6.93
C LEU A 29 -4.90 2.65 -5.62
N ASP A 30 -4.65 1.34 -5.74
CA ASP A 30 -3.89 0.49 -4.81
C ASP A 30 -3.90 1.02 -3.36
N GLU A 31 -4.95 0.69 -2.60
CA GLU A 31 -4.85 0.75 -1.15
C GLU A 31 -3.73 -0.20 -0.72
N PRO A 32 -2.82 0.22 0.17
CA PRO A 32 -1.78 -0.65 0.68
C PRO A 32 -2.44 -1.75 1.49
N ASP A 33 -2.68 -2.88 0.85
CA ASP A 33 -3.16 -4.09 1.49
C ASP A 33 -2.03 -4.66 2.38
N VAL A 34 -1.98 -4.15 3.62
CA VAL A 34 -1.11 -4.68 4.69
C VAL A 34 -1.60 -6.06 5.15
N THR A 35 -2.70 -6.57 4.61
CA THR A 35 -3.46 -7.69 5.17
C THR A 35 -3.35 -8.99 4.37
N ASP A 36 -2.14 -9.49 4.10
CA ASP A 36 -2.00 -10.93 3.88
C ASP A 36 -2.01 -11.64 5.24
N ALA A 37 -3.03 -12.46 5.48
CA ALA A 37 -3.33 -13.11 6.76
C ALA A 37 -2.15 -13.90 7.37
N GLN A 38 -1.15 -14.28 6.56
CA GLN A 38 0.00 -15.08 6.96
C GLN A 38 1.04 -14.30 7.81
N ASN A 39 1.11 -12.96 7.71
CA ASN A 39 2.12 -12.15 8.43
C ASN A 39 1.55 -11.19 9.48
N ILE A 40 0.22 -11.12 9.63
CA ILE A 40 -0.44 -10.20 10.56
C ILE A 40 -0.16 -10.57 12.03
N GLY A 41 -0.26 -11.86 12.38
CA GLY A 41 -0.09 -12.32 13.77
C GLY A 41 1.25 -11.93 14.39
N PRO A 42 2.39 -12.28 13.78
CA PRO A 42 3.71 -11.92 14.29
C PRO A 42 3.96 -10.42 14.41
N ILE A 43 3.45 -9.63 13.45
CA ILE A 43 3.57 -8.16 13.46
C ILE A 43 2.74 -7.58 14.63
N LEU A 44 1.49 -8.03 14.80
CA LEU A 44 0.65 -7.63 15.92
C LEU A 44 1.28 -7.97 17.27
N ASP A 45 1.88 -9.14 17.42
CA ASP A 45 2.54 -9.51 18.68
C ASP A 45 3.77 -8.66 18.98
N ARG A 46 4.49 -8.19 17.95
CA ARG A 46 5.56 -7.20 18.13
C ARG A 46 5.00 -5.85 18.56
N LEU A 47 3.91 -5.39 17.95
CA LEU A 47 3.24 -4.15 18.33
C LEU A 47 2.71 -4.18 19.76
N LYS A 48 2.09 -5.28 20.21
CA LYS A 48 1.66 -5.48 21.61
C LYS A 48 2.83 -5.39 22.60
N ARG A 49 4.00 -5.94 22.24
CA ARG A 49 5.22 -5.82 23.06
C ARG A 49 5.70 -4.36 23.13
N ILE A 50 5.73 -3.65 22.01
CA ILE A 50 6.10 -2.24 21.94
C ILE A 50 5.15 -1.38 22.78
N GLU A 51 3.85 -1.64 22.71
CA GLU A 51 2.84 -0.99 23.54
C GLU A 51 3.12 -1.21 25.05
N GLY A 52 3.53 -2.43 25.42
CA GLY A 52 4.01 -2.74 26.77
C GLY A 52 5.24 -1.92 27.17
N GLN A 53 6.22 -1.76 26.27
CA GLN A 53 7.41 -0.93 26.51
C GLN A 53 7.04 0.54 26.72
N VAL A 54 6.15 1.10 25.89
CA VAL A 54 5.69 2.49 26.02
C VAL A 54 4.95 2.72 27.34
N ARG A 55 4.06 1.80 27.75
CA ARG A 55 3.44 1.84 29.09
C ARG A 55 4.48 1.77 30.20
N GLY A 56 5.52 0.94 30.04
CA GLY A 56 6.63 0.86 30.98
C GLY A 56 7.34 2.20 31.15
N VAL A 57 7.67 2.86 30.03
CA VAL A 57 8.29 4.20 30.02
C VAL A 57 7.40 5.24 30.73
N GLN A 58 6.09 5.25 30.46
CA GLN A 58 5.15 6.14 31.15
C GLN A 58 5.19 5.95 32.66
N LYS A 59 5.17 4.69 33.13
CA LYS A 59 5.29 4.37 34.55
C LYS A 59 6.61 4.86 35.13
N MET A 60 7.73 4.63 34.44
CA MET A 60 9.06 5.08 34.87
C MET A 60 9.10 6.59 35.09
N ILE A 61 8.50 7.37 34.18
CA ILE A 61 8.39 8.83 34.30
C ILE A 61 7.58 9.21 35.55
N VAL A 62 6.41 8.62 35.73
CA VAL A 62 5.54 8.91 36.89
C VAL A 62 6.21 8.56 38.22
N THR A 63 7.00 7.49 38.25
CA THR A 63 7.72 7.06 39.46
C THR A 63 9.04 7.78 39.67
N GLY A 64 9.43 8.70 38.79
CA GLY A 64 10.70 9.44 38.90
C GLY A 64 11.94 8.56 38.72
N ALA A 65 11.90 7.60 37.78
CA ALA A 65 13.07 6.79 37.46
C ALA A 65 14.20 7.63 36.84
N ASP A 66 15.42 7.09 36.89
CA ASP A 66 16.60 7.74 36.33
C ASP A 66 16.46 8.05 34.82
N CYS A 67 16.99 9.20 34.40
CA CYS A 67 16.87 9.70 33.03
C CYS A 67 17.55 8.76 32.01
N GLU A 68 18.74 8.23 32.34
CA GLU A 68 19.46 7.31 31.46
C GLU A 68 18.70 5.98 31.31
N ALA A 69 18.08 5.50 32.39
CA ALA A 69 17.21 4.33 32.36
C ALA A 69 15.98 4.55 31.47
N ILE A 70 15.32 5.71 31.57
CA ILE A 70 14.18 6.08 30.71
C ILE A 70 14.62 6.13 29.25
N LEU A 71 15.70 6.85 28.93
CA LEU A 71 16.21 6.97 27.56
C LEU A 71 16.57 5.61 26.96
N THR A 72 17.18 4.72 27.75
CA THR A 72 17.48 3.34 27.34
C THR A 72 16.22 2.60 26.90
N GLN A 73 15.12 2.70 27.65
CA GLN A 73 13.86 2.06 27.28
C GLN A 73 13.20 2.70 26.05
N VAL A 74 13.28 4.02 25.90
CA VAL A 74 12.79 4.71 24.70
C VAL A 74 13.57 4.26 23.46
N MET A 75 14.90 4.16 23.54
CA MET A 75 15.73 3.66 22.44
C MET A 75 15.42 2.19 22.11
N ALA A 76 15.16 1.36 23.13
CA ALA A 76 14.73 -0.02 22.93
C ALA A 76 13.38 -0.12 22.19
N ALA A 77 12.40 0.73 22.54
CA ALA A 77 11.11 0.80 21.86
C ALA A 77 11.25 1.30 20.42
N ARG A 78 12.09 2.33 20.18
CA ARG A 78 12.41 2.84 18.86
C ARG A 78 13.01 1.75 17.96
N ALA A 79 14.01 1.03 18.45
CA ALA A 79 14.64 -0.07 17.71
C ALA A 79 13.66 -1.22 17.42
N ALA A 80 12.72 -1.50 18.34
CA ALA A 80 11.67 -2.48 18.11
C ALA A 80 10.67 -2.04 17.04
N LEU A 81 10.30 -0.76 17.01
CA LEU A 81 9.48 -0.17 15.94
C LEU A 81 10.17 -0.23 14.58
N GLU A 82 11.45 0.14 14.49
CA GLU A 82 12.22 0.05 13.24
C GLU A 82 12.25 -1.37 12.67
N ARG A 83 12.50 -2.37 13.51
CA ARG A 83 12.47 -3.78 13.10
C ARG A 83 11.08 -4.22 12.62
N THR A 84 10.03 -3.73 13.27
CA THR A 84 8.64 -4.04 12.88
C THR A 84 8.28 -3.38 11.54
N ALA A 85 8.69 -2.13 11.33
CA ALA A 85 8.52 -1.43 10.06
C ALA A 85 9.24 -2.13 8.91
N ALA A 86 10.48 -2.59 9.13
CA ALA A 86 11.22 -3.37 8.14
C ALA A 86 10.49 -4.65 7.74
N GLN A 87 9.84 -5.33 8.70
CA GLN A 87 9.06 -6.54 8.41
C GLN A 87 7.79 -6.28 7.64
N ILE A 88 7.10 -5.18 7.93
CA ILE A 88 5.93 -4.74 7.14
C ILE A 88 6.37 -4.47 5.69
N VAL A 89 7.52 -3.83 5.51
CA VAL A 89 8.08 -3.57 4.18
C VAL A 89 8.46 -4.86 3.47
N MET A 90 9.15 -5.78 4.13
CA MET A 90 9.51 -7.08 3.54
C MET A 90 8.26 -7.85 3.10
N ALA A 91 7.23 -7.93 3.95
CA ALA A 91 5.97 -8.58 3.61
C ALA A 91 5.28 -7.90 2.40
N ASN A 92 5.37 -6.58 2.28
CA ASN A 92 4.82 -5.86 1.13
C ASN A 92 5.65 -6.08 -0.15
N LEU A 93 6.97 -6.20 -0.03
CA LEU A 93 7.86 -6.51 -1.15
C LEU A 93 7.68 -7.95 -1.65
N GLU A 94 7.39 -8.91 -0.77
CA GLU A 94 7.05 -10.28 -1.16
C GLU A 94 5.84 -10.31 -2.10
N LYS A 95 4.80 -9.51 -1.84
CA LYS A 95 3.65 -9.36 -2.75
C LYS A 95 3.99 -8.74 -4.11
N CYS A 96 5.16 -8.10 -4.25
CA CYS A 96 5.59 -7.57 -5.54
C CYS A 96 6.01 -8.70 -6.50
N PHE A 97 6.39 -9.88 -5.98
CA PHE A 97 6.66 -11.05 -6.81
C PHE A 97 5.39 -11.67 -7.39
N ASP A 98 4.24 -11.45 -6.75
CA ASP A 98 2.93 -11.87 -7.23
C ASP A 98 2.25 -10.84 -8.14
N ALA A 99 2.95 -9.75 -8.50
CA ALA A 99 2.40 -8.70 -9.35
C ALA A 99 2.15 -9.19 -10.78
N GLN A 100 1.07 -8.70 -11.40
CA GLN A 100 0.64 -9.14 -12.73
C GLN A 100 1.54 -8.60 -13.86
N SER A 101 2.37 -7.59 -13.58
CA SER A 101 3.32 -7.03 -14.55
C SER A 101 4.58 -6.44 -13.90
N PRO A 102 5.71 -6.37 -14.64
CA PRO A 102 6.94 -5.71 -14.17
C PRO A 102 6.74 -4.22 -13.81
N THR A 103 5.87 -3.51 -14.53
CA THR A 103 5.58 -2.10 -14.27
C THR A 103 4.83 -1.93 -12.95
N GLU A 104 3.90 -2.82 -12.64
CA GLU A 104 3.18 -2.82 -11.36
C GLU A 104 4.11 -3.14 -10.19
N ALA A 105 4.96 -4.17 -10.32
CA ALA A 105 5.96 -4.50 -9.32
C ALA A 105 6.88 -3.30 -9.02
N ARG A 106 7.39 -2.63 -10.07
CA ARG A 106 8.24 -1.44 -9.92
C ARG A 106 7.53 -0.31 -9.17
N ARG A 107 6.25 -0.04 -9.48
CA ARG A 107 5.47 0.99 -8.77
C ARG A 107 5.31 0.67 -7.29
N LYS A 108 4.95 -0.57 -6.95
CA LYS A 108 4.79 -1.02 -5.56
C LYS A 108 6.10 -0.89 -4.77
N VAL A 109 7.23 -1.35 -5.34
CA VAL A 109 8.56 -1.22 -4.71
C VAL A 109 8.92 0.24 -4.44
N VAL A 110 8.80 1.12 -5.44
CA VAL A 110 9.15 2.55 -5.29
C VAL A 110 8.32 3.21 -4.20
N ARG A 111 7.00 2.92 -4.15
CA ARG A 111 6.10 3.46 -3.13
C ARG A 111 6.51 3.00 -1.72
N THR A 112 6.80 1.72 -1.54
CA THR A 112 7.18 1.16 -0.24
C THR A 112 8.52 1.71 0.25
N VAL A 113 9.49 1.90 -0.66
CA VAL A 113 10.77 2.56 -0.31
C VAL A 113 10.58 4.04 0.06
N GLN A 114 9.70 4.77 -0.64
CA GLN A 114 9.40 6.17 -0.32
C GLN A 114 8.75 6.35 1.06
N LEU A 115 8.02 5.35 1.56
CA LEU A 115 7.45 5.39 2.91
C LEU A 115 8.54 5.33 3.99
N LEU A 116 9.62 4.58 3.75
CA LEU A 116 10.75 4.47 4.68
C LEU A 116 11.63 5.73 4.70
N SER A 117 11.86 6.34 3.54
CA SER A 117 12.78 7.48 3.40
C SER A 117 12.27 8.79 4.02
N ARG A 118 11.02 8.84 4.53
CA ARG A 118 10.41 10.02 5.14
C ARG A 118 10.62 10.12 6.65
N SER A 119 11.24 9.10 7.27
CA SER A 119 11.25 8.93 8.74
C SER A 119 12.64 9.05 9.38
N THR A 120 13.61 9.60 8.66
CA THR A 120 14.98 9.91 9.14
C THR A 120 15.27 11.38 8.92
#